data_AF-A0A9E5FH31-F1
#
_entry.id   AF-A0A9E5FH31-F1
#
_cell.length_a   1.000
_cell.length_b   1.000
_cell.length_c   1.000
_cell.angle_alpha   90.00
_cell.angle_beta   90.00
_cell.angle_gamma   90.00
#
_symmetry.space_group_name_H-M   'P 1'
#
loop_
_entity.id
_entity.type
_entity.pdbx_description
1 polymer ?
#
loop_
_entity_poly.entity_id
_entity_poly.type
_entity_poly.pdbx_seq_one_letter_code
_entity_poly.pdbx_strand_id
1 'polypeptide(L)'
;MIIRSAQAFLAQNKPSEAFYRLLDADFLSPRNPQVRRLMADAQQRMALTKNMNNPFISDPKYQNWMAQGRMALTQGNPFMAMEAFQNALAQSNNSDPFARQAFFEARRQSDSLGQKAQEFQKVFSDAKILYTAKRYSQALPLLENAMTMFPGEVRVAEMLEECRYQDLIEKARSALSRDPAETERLADLALRMRPAEVTPRNLIKQARAIRFAKVPEPRFPVQ
;
A
#
# COMPACT_ATOMS: atom_id res chain seq x y z
N MET A 1 19.38 8.19 -3.13
CA MET A 1 18.69 9.35 -2.54
C MET A 1 19.23 9.75 -1.16
N ILE A 2 19.54 8.81 -0.27
CA ILE A 2 19.95 9.08 1.13
C ILE A 2 21.22 9.94 1.25
N ILE A 3 22.23 9.73 0.39
CA ILE A 3 23.45 10.56 0.38
C ILE A 3 23.15 12.01 -0.01
N ARG A 4 22.24 12.25 -0.98
CA ARG A 4 21.85 13.62 -1.38
C ARG A 4 21.11 14.35 -0.27
N SER A 5 20.24 13.66 0.47
CA SER A 5 19.55 14.28 1.61
C SER A 5 20.52 14.58 2.76
N ALA A 6 21.48 13.69 3.03
CA ALA A 6 22.55 13.97 3.99
C ALA A 6 23.39 15.20 3.62
N GLN A 7 23.78 15.32 2.35
CA GLN A 7 24.51 16.49 1.84
C GLN A 7 23.68 17.78 1.95
N ALA A 8 22.37 17.72 1.70
CA ALA A 8 21.48 18.87 1.89
C ALA A 8 21.42 19.31 3.36
N PHE A 9 21.42 18.36 4.31
CA PHE A 9 21.49 18.68 5.74
C PHE A 9 22.84 19.31 6.12
N LEU A 10 23.97 18.82 5.58
CA LEU A 10 25.29 19.45 5.78
C LEU A 10 25.35 20.88 5.24
N ALA A 11 24.73 21.14 4.09
CA ALA A 11 24.65 22.47 3.51
C ALA A 11 23.76 23.43 4.34
N GLN A 12 22.76 22.90 5.05
CA GLN A 12 21.90 23.66 5.96
C GLN A 12 22.49 23.83 7.36
N ASN A 13 23.75 23.45 7.57
CA ASN A 13 24.40 23.43 8.89
C ASN A 13 23.63 22.58 9.93
N LYS A 14 23.04 21.47 9.46
CA LYS A 14 22.36 20.44 10.25
C LYS A 14 23.18 19.15 10.24
N PRO A 15 24.38 19.15 10.87
CA PRO A 15 25.32 18.05 10.71
C PRO A 15 24.86 16.77 11.44
N SER A 16 24.00 16.90 12.46
CA SER A 16 23.37 15.77 13.16
C SER A 16 22.44 14.99 12.24
N GLU A 17 21.49 15.66 11.60
CA GLU A 17 20.54 15.07 10.66
C GLU A 17 21.27 14.45 9.46
N ALA A 18 22.35 15.09 9.01
CA ALA A 18 23.23 14.51 8.01
C ALA A 18 23.90 13.22 8.50
N PHE A 19 24.47 13.21 9.70
CA PHE A 19 25.17 12.05 10.25
C PHE A 19 24.26 10.83 10.37
N TYR A 20 23.03 10.99 10.87
CA TYR A 20 22.07 9.88 10.97
C TYR A 20 21.62 9.35 9.61
N ARG A 21 21.40 10.24 8.62
CA ARG A 21 21.13 9.81 7.24
C ARG A 21 22.31 9.02 6.67
N LEU A 22 23.52 9.34 7.08
CA LEU A 22 24.72 8.64 6.62
C LEU A 22 24.94 7.32 7.37
N LEU A 23 24.55 7.21 8.64
CA LEU A 23 24.48 5.92 9.34
C LEU A 23 23.51 4.96 8.63
N ASP A 24 22.36 5.46 8.16
CA ASP A 24 21.43 4.67 7.34
C ASP A 24 22.09 4.21 6.03
N ALA A 25 22.81 5.11 5.37
CA ALA A 25 23.52 4.80 4.14
C ALA A 25 24.68 3.80 4.35
N ASP A 26 25.41 3.85 5.48
CA ASP A 26 26.50 2.90 5.79
C ASP A 26 25.94 1.54 6.21
N PHE A 27 24.80 1.50 6.89
CA PHE A 27 24.13 0.24 7.20
C PHE A 27 23.62 -0.47 5.93
N LEU A 28 23.02 0.28 4.99
CA LEU A 28 22.52 -0.26 3.72
C LEU A 28 23.64 -0.54 2.71
N SER A 29 24.77 0.15 2.81
CA SER A 29 25.93 -0.05 1.94
C SER A 29 27.21 -0.02 2.77
N PRO A 30 27.50 -1.10 3.52
CA PRO A 30 28.63 -1.17 4.42
C PRO A 30 29.95 -0.88 3.70
N ARG A 31 30.81 -0.09 4.33
CA ARG A 31 32.15 0.28 3.82
C ARG A 31 32.14 1.18 2.58
N ASN A 32 31.02 1.86 2.29
CA ASN A 32 31.03 2.87 1.23
C ASN A 32 31.96 4.04 1.63
N PRO A 33 33.07 4.29 0.89
CA PRO A 33 34.06 5.29 1.27
C PRO A 33 33.50 6.72 1.22
N GLN A 34 32.52 6.98 0.35
CA GLN A 34 31.85 8.28 0.28
C GLN A 34 30.98 8.52 1.52
N VAL A 35 30.22 7.51 1.96
CA VAL A 35 29.39 7.61 3.16
C VAL A 35 30.27 7.82 4.39
N ARG A 36 31.37 7.08 4.53
CA ARG A 36 32.33 7.25 5.64
C ARG A 36 32.99 8.63 5.67
N ARG A 37 33.38 9.16 4.52
CA ARG A 37 33.92 10.53 4.43
C ARG A 37 32.88 11.57 4.85
N LEU A 38 31.65 11.44 4.38
CA LEU A 38 30.57 12.34 4.76
C LEU A 38 30.19 12.20 6.24
N MET A 39 30.27 10.99 6.80
CA MET A 39 30.06 10.75 8.24
C MET A 39 31.13 11.45 9.07
N ALA A 40 32.39 11.37 8.64
CA ALA A 40 33.50 12.07 9.30
C ALA A 40 33.33 13.60 9.20
N ASP A 41 32.94 14.14 8.04
CA ASP A 41 32.64 15.57 7.86
C ASP A 41 31.47 16.01 8.75
N ALA A 42 30.40 15.22 8.78
CA ALA A 42 29.27 15.46 9.66
C ALA A 42 29.68 15.45 11.14
N GLN A 43 30.47 14.46 11.59
CA GLN A 43 31.00 14.39 12.95
C GLN A 43 31.90 15.58 13.29
N GLN A 44 32.76 16.00 12.37
CA GLN A 44 33.64 17.13 12.58
C GLN A 44 32.84 18.43 12.72
N ARG A 45 31.83 18.65 11.86
CA ARG A 45 30.94 19.81 11.97
C ARG A 45 30.09 19.77 13.25
N MET A 46 29.65 18.59 13.68
CA MET A 46 28.98 18.39 14.97
C MET A 46 29.89 18.75 16.15
N ALA A 47 31.17 18.38 16.10
CA ALA A 47 32.14 18.69 17.16
C ALA A 47 32.47 20.19 17.24
N LEU A 48 32.42 20.90 16.11
CA LEU A 48 32.67 22.34 16.03
C LEU A 48 31.45 23.17 16.49
N THR A 49 30.24 22.66 16.27
CA THR A 49 29.03 23.23 16.89
C THR A 49 29.00 22.80 18.36
N LYS A 50 29.24 23.72 19.30
CA LYS A 50 29.09 23.49 20.76
C LYS A 50 27.71 22.93 21.20
N ASN A 51 26.77 22.75 20.27
CA ASN A 51 25.53 22.02 20.45
C ASN A 51 25.69 20.56 19.99
N MET A 52 25.81 19.67 20.97
CA MET A 52 25.59 18.22 20.87
C MET A 52 26.73 17.33 20.34
N ASN A 53 27.63 16.97 21.25
CA ASN A 53 27.99 15.57 21.41
C ASN A 53 26.75 14.81 21.90
N ASN A 54 26.19 13.88 21.12
CA ASN A 54 25.34 12.84 21.71
C ASN A 54 26.29 11.89 22.46
N PRO A 55 26.37 11.93 23.81
CA PRO A 55 27.37 11.15 24.54
C PRO A 55 27.17 9.64 24.35
N PHE A 56 25.97 9.22 23.97
CA PHE A 56 25.59 7.82 23.76
C PHE A 56 25.97 7.32 22.37
N ILE A 57 26.39 8.19 21.44
CA ILE A 57 26.70 7.77 20.07
C ILE A 57 27.90 6.83 19.99
N SER A 58 28.75 6.81 21.01
CA SER A 58 29.89 5.90 21.12
C SER A 58 29.54 4.58 21.82
N ASP A 59 28.37 4.48 22.46
CA ASP A 59 27.91 3.27 23.14
C ASP A 59 27.40 2.26 22.09
N PRO A 60 28.05 1.07 21.97
CA PRO A 60 27.63 0.05 21.01
C PRO A 60 26.19 -0.42 21.20
N LYS A 61 25.67 -0.46 22.43
CA LYS A 61 24.28 -0.87 22.71
C LYS A 61 23.30 0.16 22.16
N TYR A 62 23.58 1.44 22.41
CA TYR A 62 22.77 2.53 21.86
C TYR A 62 22.77 2.51 20.33
N GLN A 63 23.95 2.37 19.70
CA GLN A 63 24.07 2.28 18.24
C GLN A 63 23.25 1.12 17.67
N ASN A 64 23.33 -0.06 18.31
CA ASN A 64 22.58 -1.24 17.89
C ASN A 64 21.07 -1.02 17.95
N TRP A 65 20.56 -0.48 19.06
CA TRP A 65 19.14 -0.19 19.20
C TRP A 65 18.64 0.85 18.20
N MET A 66 19.40 1.92 18.01
CA MET A 66 19.07 2.94 17.01
C MET A 66 19.11 2.37 15.58
N ALA A 67 20.06 1.49 15.26
CA ALA A 67 20.11 0.82 13.96
C ALA A 67 18.95 -0.16 13.75
N GLN A 68 18.63 -0.98 14.75
CA GLN A 68 17.49 -1.90 14.70
C GLN A 68 16.17 -1.15 14.49
N GLY A 69 15.97 -0.04 15.20
CA GLY A 69 14.75 0.75 15.06
C GLY A 69 14.59 1.34 13.66
N ARG A 70 15.68 1.85 13.09
CA ARG A 70 15.68 2.35 11.70
C ARG A 70 15.44 1.24 10.69
N MET A 71 16.07 0.08 10.87
CA MET A 71 15.84 -1.09 10.03
C MET A 71 14.36 -1.52 10.08
N ALA A 72 13.77 -1.58 11.27
CA ALA A 72 12.36 -1.91 11.44
C ALA A 72 11.43 -0.90 10.71
N LEU A 73 11.73 0.41 10.76
CA LEU A 73 11.00 1.40 9.95
C LEU A 73 11.16 1.16 8.44
N THR A 74 12.36 0.84 7.97
CA THR A 74 12.56 0.54 6.53
C THR A 74 11.81 -0.71 6.07
N GLN A 75 11.56 -1.65 6.98
CA GLN A 75 10.76 -2.85 6.74
C GLN A 75 9.26 -2.60 6.89
N GLY A 76 8.83 -1.37 7.21
CA GLY A 76 7.42 -1.05 7.45
C GLY A 76 6.88 -1.62 8.76
N ASN A 77 7.76 -1.93 9.72
CA ASN A 77 7.39 -2.46 11.03
C ASN A 77 7.58 -1.39 12.12
N PRO A 78 6.61 -0.48 12.30
CA PRO A 78 6.73 0.59 13.28
C PRO A 78 6.70 0.08 14.72
N PHE A 79 6.11 -1.09 14.99
CA PHE A 79 6.05 -1.67 16.34
C PHE A 79 7.44 -2.09 16.84
N MET A 80 8.18 -2.87 16.03
CA MET A 80 9.57 -3.22 16.34
C MET A 80 10.46 -1.97 16.39
N ALA A 81 10.17 -0.98 15.55
CA ALA A 81 10.91 0.28 15.58
C ALA A 81 10.73 1.04 16.89
N MET A 82 9.49 1.15 17.38
CA MET A 82 9.18 1.77 18.66
C MET A 82 9.91 1.09 19.81
N GLU A 83 9.90 -0.24 19.87
CA GLU A 83 10.59 -1.02 20.90
C GLU A 83 12.11 -0.75 20.88
N ALA A 84 12.73 -0.80 19.70
CA ALA A 84 14.15 -0.55 19.56
C ALA A 84 14.53 0.89 19.94
N PHE A 85 13.76 1.91 19.53
CA PHE A 85 14.01 3.29 19.96
C PHE A 85 13.74 3.52 21.44
N GLN A 86 12.79 2.81 22.04
CA GLN A 86 12.55 2.84 23.47
C GLN A 86 13.73 2.25 24.25
N ASN A 87 14.34 1.17 23.75
CA ASN A 87 15.56 0.61 24.34
C ASN A 87 16.77 1.56 24.21
N ALA A 88 16.88 2.27 23.08
CA ALA A 88 17.89 3.33 22.91
C ALA A 88 17.66 4.49 23.89
N LEU A 89 16.41 4.90 24.10
CA LEU A 89 16.04 5.90 25.09
C LEU A 89 16.41 5.44 26.50
N ALA A 90 16.09 4.21 26.88
CA ALA A 90 16.44 3.66 28.19
C ALA A 90 17.95 3.68 28.43
N GLN A 91 18.76 3.31 27.42
CA GLN A 91 20.22 3.36 27.48
C GLN A 91 20.75 4.79 27.69
N SER A 92 20.03 5.79 27.18
CA SER A 92 20.34 7.22 27.34
C SER A 92 19.75 7.86 28.60
N ASN A 93 19.18 7.08 29.53
CA ASN A 93 18.37 7.58 30.65
C ASN A 93 17.26 8.55 30.20
N ASN A 94 16.63 8.25 29.07
CA ASN A 94 15.58 9.04 28.41
C ASN A 94 15.96 10.48 28.05
N SER A 95 17.25 10.81 28.06
CA SER A 95 17.75 12.16 27.83
C SER A 95 18.09 12.44 26.37
N ASP A 96 18.25 11.40 25.54
CA ASP A 96 18.63 11.58 24.15
C ASP A 96 17.48 12.13 23.29
N PRO A 97 17.60 13.38 22.76
CA PRO A 97 16.57 13.96 21.90
C PRO A 97 16.43 13.19 20.57
N PHE A 98 17.47 12.51 20.09
CA PHE A 98 17.44 11.80 18.82
C PHE A 98 16.64 10.51 18.89
N ALA A 99 16.92 9.65 19.86
CA ALA A 99 16.11 8.46 20.11
C ALA A 99 14.66 8.84 20.43
N ARG A 100 14.43 9.98 21.10
CA ARG A 100 13.08 10.50 21.36
C ARG A 100 12.35 10.87 20.08
N GLN A 101 13.00 11.60 19.18
CA GLN A 101 12.41 11.96 17.88
C GLN A 101 12.11 10.72 17.04
N ALA A 102 13.04 9.76 16.97
CA ALA A 102 12.88 8.52 16.22
C ALA A 102 11.71 7.67 16.77
N PHE A 103 11.59 7.58 18.10
CA PHE A 103 10.45 6.94 18.76
C PHE A 103 9.11 7.60 18.37
N PHE A 104 9.03 8.94 18.37
CA PHE A 104 7.81 9.65 17.98
C PHE A 104 7.46 9.44 16.50
N GLU A 105 8.45 9.37 15.61
CA GLU A 105 8.22 9.03 14.21
C GLU A 105 7.64 7.63 14.06
N ALA A 106 8.25 6.63 14.72
CA ALA A 106 7.76 5.26 14.73
C ALA A 106 6.34 5.16 15.30
N ARG A 107 6.06 5.89 16.39
CA ARG A 107 4.71 5.98 16.97
C ARG A 107 3.68 6.56 16.01
N ARG A 108 4.00 7.64 15.30
CA ARG A 108 3.08 8.22 14.29
C ARG A 108 2.79 7.24 13.16
N GLN A 109 3.79 6.49 12.70
CA GLN A 109 3.58 5.44 11.70
C GLN A 109 2.71 4.31 12.23
N SER A 110 2.93 3.87 13.47
CA SER A 110 2.09 2.87 14.15
C SER A 110 0.65 3.34 14.29
N ASP A 111 0.43 4.57 14.77
CA ASP A 111 -0.90 5.15 14.93
C ASP A 111 -1.62 5.26 13.58
N SER A 112 -0.91 5.67 12.53
CA SER A 112 -1.45 5.72 11.16
C SER A 112 -1.81 4.33 10.63
N LEU A 113 -0.98 3.32 10.88
CA LEU A 113 -1.25 1.94 10.49
C LEU A 113 -2.47 1.38 11.25
N GLY A 114 -2.58 1.68 12.54
CA GLY A 114 -3.74 1.32 13.36
C GLY A 114 -5.03 1.94 12.86
N GLN A 115 -5.02 3.24 12.53
CA GLN A 115 -6.16 3.93 11.93
C GLN A 115 -6.54 3.31 10.58
N LYS A 116 -5.57 3.02 9.71
CA LYS A 116 -5.81 2.32 8.44
C LYS A 116 -6.44 0.95 8.66
N ALA A 117 -5.97 0.18 9.64
CA ALA A 117 -6.51 -1.14 9.95
C ALA A 117 -7.96 -1.07 10.47
N GLN A 118 -8.28 -0.08 11.30
CA GLN A 118 -9.65 0.16 11.77
C GLN A 118 -10.58 0.57 10.63
N GLU A 119 -10.15 1.50 9.79
CA GLU A 119 -10.94 1.93 8.62
C GLU A 119 -11.14 0.78 7.64
N PHE A 120 -10.09 -0.01 7.38
CA PHE A 120 -10.17 -1.22 6.59
C PHE A 120 -11.20 -2.20 7.14
N GLN A 121 -11.20 -2.45 8.46
CA GLN A 121 -12.15 -3.37 9.08
C GLN A 121 -13.59 -2.90 8.91
N LYS A 122 -13.83 -1.59 9.05
CA LYS A 122 -15.15 -0.99 8.83
C LYS A 122 -15.58 -1.12 7.36
N VAL A 123 -14.76 -0.65 6.42
CA VAL A 123 -15.04 -0.70 4.98
C VAL A 123 -15.27 -2.13 4.50
N PHE A 124 -14.44 -3.08 4.96
CA PHE A 124 -14.58 -4.48 4.57
C PHE A 124 -15.80 -5.14 5.21
N SER A 125 -16.18 -4.76 6.43
CA SER A 125 -17.42 -5.22 7.06
C SER A 125 -18.65 -4.72 6.28
N ASP A 126 -18.67 -3.44 5.90
CA ASP A 126 -19.76 -2.85 5.11
C ASP A 126 -19.86 -3.51 3.72
N ALA A 127 -18.71 -3.78 3.08
CA ALA A 127 -18.64 -4.53 1.84
C ALA A 127 -19.23 -5.95 1.98
N LYS A 128 -18.92 -6.65 3.07
CA LYS A 128 -19.49 -7.99 3.35
C LYS A 128 -21.00 -7.94 3.51
N ILE A 129 -21.53 -6.93 4.19
CA ILE A 129 -22.99 -6.76 4.33
C ILE A 129 -23.62 -6.60 2.94
N LEU A 130 -23.08 -5.74 2.08
CA LEU A 130 -23.58 -5.56 0.72
C LEU A 130 -23.44 -6.82 -0.13
N TYR A 131 -22.32 -7.54 -0.01
CA TYR A 131 -22.08 -8.81 -0.67
C TYR A 131 -23.11 -9.87 -0.27
N THR A 132 -23.37 -10.05 1.03
CA THR A 132 -24.40 -10.99 1.52
C THR A 132 -25.81 -10.61 1.06
N ALA A 133 -26.09 -9.32 0.94
CA ALA A 133 -27.33 -8.80 0.37
C ALA A 133 -27.37 -8.87 -1.17
N LYS A 134 -26.37 -9.46 -1.83
CA LYS A 134 -26.21 -9.54 -3.30
C LYS A 134 -26.19 -8.18 -4.00
N ARG A 135 -25.85 -7.11 -3.29
CA ARG A 135 -25.71 -5.74 -3.82
C ARG A 135 -24.30 -5.53 -4.34
N TYR A 136 -23.90 -6.31 -5.34
CA TYR A 136 -22.52 -6.39 -5.83
C TYR A 136 -22.00 -5.05 -6.33
N SER A 137 -22.78 -4.34 -7.15
CA SER A 137 -22.45 -3.00 -7.67
C SER A 137 -22.06 -1.99 -6.57
N GLN A 138 -22.66 -2.11 -5.38
CA GLN A 138 -22.39 -1.23 -4.25
C GLN A 138 -21.26 -1.73 -3.37
N ALA A 139 -21.04 -3.05 -3.31
CA ALA A 139 -19.91 -3.64 -2.60
C ALA A 139 -18.57 -3.36 -3.32
N LEU A 140 -18.57 -3.31 -4.65
CA LEU A 140 -17.39 -3.08 -5.48
C LEU A 140 -16.52 -1.88 -5.05
N PRO A 141 -17.03 -0.64 -4.94
CA PRO A 141 -16.20 0.51 -4.56
C PRO A 141 -15.62 0.37 -3.14
N LEU A 142 -16.33 -0.29 -2.22
CA LEU A 142 -15.81 -0.55 -0.87
C LEU A 142 -14.66 -1.56 -0.90
N LEU A 143 -14.78 -2.62 -1.71
CA LEU A 143 -13.73 -3.63 -1.87
C LEU A 143 -12.50 -3.07 -2.58
N GLU A 144 -12.67 -2.18 -3.56
CA GLU A 144 -11.58 -1.47 -4.23
C GLU A 144 -10.83 -0.52 -3.28
N ASN A 145 -11.57 0.18 -2.42
CA ASN A 145 -10.99 0.99 -1.35
C ASN A 145 -10.21 0.13 -0.36
N ALA A 146 -10.79 -0.98 0.11
CA ALA A 146 -10.13 -1.91 1.01
C ALA A 146 -8.83 -2.49 0.41
N MET A 147 -8.83 -2.80 -0.90
CA MET A 147 -7.64 -3.28 -1.62
C MET A 147 -6.53 -2.22 -1.71
N THR A 148 -6.91 -0.94 -1.79
CA THR A 148 -5.95 0.18 -1.82
C THR A 148 -5.31 0.40 -0.43
N MET A 149 -6.06 0.14 0.65
CA MET A 149 -5.53 0.24 2.02
C MET A 149 -4.53 -0.88 2.33
N PHE A 150 -4.82 -2.12 1.93
CA PHE A 150 -3.98 -3.29 2.17
C PHE A 150 -3.83 -4.14 0.89
N PRO A 151 -2.91 -3.75 -0.01
CA PRO A 151 -2.63 -4.54 -1.22
C PRO A 151 -2.13 -5.94 -0.85
N GLY A 152 -2.80 -6.96 -1.35
CA GLY A 152 -2.44 -8.37 -1.10
C GLY A 152 -3.30 -9.10 -0.07
N GLU A 153 -4.30 -8.44 0.52
CA GLU A 153 -5.30 -9.14 1.33
C GLU A 153 -6.17 -10.06 0.46
N VAL A 154 -5.86 -11.36 0.52
CA VAL A 154 -6.46 -12.41 -0.33
C VAL A 154 -7.99 -12.42 -0.21
N ARG A 155 -8.54 -12.25 1.00
CA ARG A 155 -10.00 -12.29 1.21
C ARG A 155 -10.73 -11.14 0.50
N VAL A 156 -10.08 -9.98 0.40
CA VAL A 156 -10.64 -8.83 -0.32
C VAL A 156 -10.50 -9.07 -1.82
N ALA A 157 -9.38 -9.63 -2.29
CA ALA A 157 -9.17 -9.94 -3.70
C ALA A 157 -10.22 -10.94 -4.23
N GLU A 158 -10.42 -12.04 -3.52
CA GLU A 158 -11.40 -13.07 -3.87
C GLU A 158 -12.83 -12.50 -3.90
N MET A 159 -13.20 -11.72 -2.88
CA MET A 159 -14.54 -11.11 -2.80
C MET A 159 -14.74 -10.03 -3.88
N LEU A 160 -13.71 -9.26 -4.20
CA LEU A 160 -13.74 -8.27 -5.27
C LEU A 160 -13.94 -8.93 -6.63
N GLU A 161 -13.23 -10.01 -6.91
CA GLU A 161 -13.37 -10.76 -8.16
C GLU A 161 -14.78 -11.37 -8.29
N GLU A 162 -15.30 -11.97 -7.23
CA GLU A 162 -16.67 -12.49 -7.18
C GLU A 162 -17.71 -11.38 -7.42
N CYS A 163 -17.61 -10.26 -6.71
CA CYS A 163 -18.51 -9.12 -6.91
C CYS A 163 -18.46 -8.61 -8.35
N ARG A 164 -17.27 -8.52 -8.96
CA ARG A 164 -17.11 -8.06 -10.35
C ARG A 164 -17.78 -9.01 -11.32
N TYR A 165 -17.58 -10.31 -11.14
CA TYR A 165 -18.23 -11.33 -11.96
C TYR A 165 -19.76 -11.23 -11.86
N GLN A 166 -20.30 -11.18 -10.64
CA GLN A 166 -21.76 -11.13 -10.43
C GLN A 166 -22.38 -9.84 -10.96
N ASP A 167 -21.73 -8.69 -10.77
CA ASP A 167 -22.17 -7.40 -11.31
C ASP A 167 -22.22 -7.40 -12.85
N LEU A 168 -21.21 -8.00 -13.50
CA LEU A 168 -21.22 -8.17 -14.97
C LEU A 168 -22.38 -9.05 -15.43
N ILE A 169 -22.65 -10.15 -14.73
CA ILE A 169 -23.79 -11.04 -15.04
C ILE A 169 -25.12 -10.30 -14.87
N GLU A 170 -25.30 -9.55 -13.79
CA GLU A 170 -26.53 -8.80 -13.52
C GLU A 170 -26.78 -7.73 -14.60
N LYS A 171 -25.74 -6.96 -14.96
CA LYS A 171 -25.80 -5.98 -16.04
C LYS A 171 -26.06 -6.63 -17.40
N ALA A 172 -25.42 -7.76 -17.69
CA ALA A 172 -25.65 -8.50 -18.93
C ALA A 172 -27.11 -8.96 -19.05
N ARG A 173 -27.69 -9.46 -17.95
CA ARG A 173 -29.10 -9.87 -17.89
C ARG A 173 -30.07 -8.70 -18.08
N SER A 174 -29.80 -7.56 -17.44
CA SER A 174 -30.68 -6.39 -17.55
C SER A 174 -30.62 -5.74 -18.94
N ALA A 175 -29.48 -5.84 -19.63
CA ALA A 175 -29.32 -5.37 -21.00
C ALA A 175 -29.96 -6.29 -22.07
N LEU A 176 -30.24 -7.57 -21.75
CA LEU A 176 -30.54 -8.62 -22.74
C LEU A 176 -31.61 -8.26 -23.78
N SER A 177 -32.70 -7.64 -23.35
CA SER A 177 -33.80 -7.25 -24.26
C SER A 177 -33.60 -5.88 -24.91
N ARG A 178 -32.91 -4.98 -24.22
CA ARG A 178 -32.73 -3.56 -24.59
C ARG A 178 -31.57 -3.37 -25.55
N ASP A 179 -30.40 -3.88 -25.18
CA ASP A 179 -29.17 -3.81 -25.96
C ASP A 179 -28.46 -5.18 -25.95
N PRO A 180 -28.79 -6.06 -26.92
CA PRO A 180 -28.13 -7.35 -27.04
C PRO A 180 -26.62 -7.25 -27.31
N ALA A 181 -26.15 -6.16 -27.93
CA ALA A 181 -24.72 -5.97 -28.18
C ALA A 181 -23.97 -5.67 -26.89
N GLU A 182 -24.55 -4.86 -26.00
CA GLU A 182 -24.04 -4.64 -24.66
C GLU A 182 -24.04 -5.93 -23.82
N THR A 183 -25.10 -6.73 -23.88
CA THR A 183 -25.13 -8.04 -23.21
C THR A 183 -24.00 -8.96 -23.66
N GLU A 184 -23.73 -9.07 -24.97
CA GLU A 184 -22.61 -9.86 -25.47
C GLU A 184 -21.28 -9.37 -24.90
N ARG A 185 -21.04 -8.05 -24.87
CA ARG A 185 -19.80 -7.47 -24.32
C ARG A 185 -19.64 -7.78 -22.83
N LEU A 186 -20.68 -7.54 -22.02
CA LEU A 186 -20.64 -7.76 -20.57
C LEU A 186 -20.47 -9.25 -20.23
N ALA A 187 -21.18 -10.12 -20.94
CA ALA A 187 -21.05 -11.56 -20.75
C ALA A 187 -19.69 -12.09 -21.23
N ASP A 188 -19.11 -11.54 -22.31
CA ASP A 188 -17.74 -11.87 -22.73
C ASP A 188 -16.71 -11.48 -21.66
N LEU A 189 -16.86 -10.32 -21.02
CA LEU A 189 -15.99 -9.92 -19.91
C LEU A 189 -16.12 -10.89 -18.73
N ALA A 190 -17.34 -11.27 -18.35
CA ALA A 190 -17.58 -12.26 -17.30
C ALA A 190 -16.98 -13.64 -17.65
N LEU A 191 -17.06 -14.05 -18.92
CA LEU A 191 -16.47 -15.31 -19.39
C LEU A 191 -14.94 -15.29 -19.37
N ARG A 192 -14.30 -14.15 -19.67
CA ARG A 192 -12.84 -14.01 -19.56
C ARG A 192 -12.38 -14.10 -18.11
N MET A 193 -13.17 -13.58 -17.18
CA MET A 193 -12.89 -13.74 -15.74
C MET A 193 -13.04 -15.20 -15.31
N ARG A 194 -14.10 -15.89 -15.76
CA ARG A 194 -14.37 -17.29 -15.40
C ARG A 194 -14.71 -18.14 -16.62
N PRO A 195 -13.71 -18.68 -17.34
CA PRO A 195 -13.94 -19.37 -18.61
C PRO A 195 -14.79 -20.64 -18.52
N ALA A 196 -14.83 -21.29 -17.36
CA ALA A 196 -15.60 -22.50 -17.11
C ALA A 196 -17.10 -22.24 -16.90
N GLU A 197 -17.50 -20.99 -16.63
CA GLU A 197 -18.87 -20.66 -16.30
C GLU A 197 -19.80 -20.74 -17.52
N VAL A 198 -20.92 -21.45 -17.34
CA VAL A 198 -21.92 -21.67 -18.40
C VAL A 198 -22.83 -20.45 -18.55
N THR A 199 -23.06 -19.71 -17.46
CA THR A 199 -23.99 -18.57 -17.43
C THR A 199 -23.67 -17.49 -18.47
N PRO A 200 -22.44 -16.94 -18.55
CA PRO A 200 -22.12 -15.94 -19.58
C PRO A 200 -22.30 -16.49 -21.00
N ARG A 201 -21.91 -17.75 -21.26
CA ARG A 201 -22.07 -18.40 -22.57
C ARG A 201 -23.53 -18.43 -23.00
N ASN A 202 -24.44 -18.74 -22.08
CA ASN A 202 -25.87 -18.75 -22.35
C ASN A 202 -26.41 -17.35 -22.66
N LEU A 203 -25.96 -16.33 -21.94
CA LEU A 203 -26.35 -14.94 -22.20
C LEU A 203 -25.89 -14.46 -23.58
N ILE A 204 -24.67 -14.80 -23.99
CA ILE A 204 -24.15 -14.50 -25.34
C ILE A 204 -25.04 -15.15 -26.41
N LYS A 205 -25.39 -16.44 -26.24
CA LYS A 205 -26.27 -17.16 -27.18
C LYS A 205 -27.65 -16.49 -27.28
N GLN A 206 -28.25 -16.13 -26.14
CA GLN A 206 -29.56 -15.47 -26.10
C GLN A 206 -29.52 -14.10 -26.77
N ALA A 207 -28.50 -13.29 -26.49
CA ALA A 207 -28.34 -11.97 -27.08
C ALA A 207 -28.21 -12.04 -28.61
N ARG A 208 -27.43 -13.00 -29.13
CA ARG A 208 -27.32 -13.24 -30.57
C ARG A 208 -28.66 -13.60 -31.19
N ALA A 209 -29.41 -14.52 -30.59
CA ALA A 209 -30.73 -14.91 -31.07
C ALA A 209 -31.69 -13.73 -31.15
N ILE A 210 -31.73 -12.87 -30.12
CA ILE A 210 -32.55 -11.65 -30.11
C ILE A 210 -32.13 -10.69 -31.22
N ARG A 211 -30.82 -10.51 -31.42
CA ARG A 211 -30.32 -9.62 -32.48
C ARG A 211 -30.71 -10.13 -33.87
N PHE A 212 -30.59 -11.43 -34.14
CA PHE A 212 -31.00 -12.04 -35.41
C PHE A 212 -32.51 -11.88 -35.64
N ALA A 213 -33.34 -12.10 -34.62
CA ALA A 213 -34.80 -11.95 -34.73
C ALA A 213 -35.25 -10.50 -35.00
N LYS A 214 -34.44 -9.50 -34.62
CA LYS A 214 -34.71 -8.07 -34.89
C LYS A 214 -34.29 -7.62 -36.30
N VAL A 215 -33.58 -8.44 -37.07
CA VAL A 215 -33.28 -8.13 -38.49
C VAL A 215 -34.50 -8.53 -39.32
N PRO A 216 -35.24 -7.59 -39.95
CA PRO A 216 -36.38 -7.95 -40.77
C PRO A 216 -35.94 -8.81 -41.96
N GLU A 217 -36.70 -9.88 -42.25
CA GLU A 217 -36.43 -10.73 -43.40
C GLU A 217 -36.31 -9.89 -44.69
N PRO A 218 -35.35 -10.18 -45.57
CA PRO A 218 -35.33 -9.58 -46.89
C PRO A 218 -36.64 -9.96 -47.60
N ARG A 219 -37.49 -8.97 -47.85
CA ARG A 219 -38.68 -9.14 -48.70
C ARG A 219 -38.18 -9.50 -50.09
N PHE A 220 -38.14 -10.79 -50.41
CA PHE A 220 -37.91 -11.23 -51.77
C PHE A 220 -39.11 -10.80 -52.62
N PRO A 221 -38.93 -10.01 -53.70
CA PRO A 221 -40.01 -9.69 -54.60
C PRO A 221 -40.48 -10.97 -55.29
N VAL A 222 -41.78 -11.26 -55.18
CA VAL A 222 -42.44 -12.33 -55.95
C VAL A 222 -42.50 -11.84 -57.40
N GLN A 223 -41.89 -12.60 -58.32
CA GLN A 223 -41.98 -12.37 -59.77
C GLN A 223 -43.29 -12.92 -60.32
#